data_AF-A0A7Y7INC1-F1
#
_entry.id   AF-A0A7Y7INC1-F1
#
_cell.length_a   1.000
_cell.length_b   1.000
_cell.length_c   1.000
_cell.angle_alpha   90.00
_cell.angle_beta   90.00
_cell.angle_gamma   90.00
#
_symmetry.space_group_name_H-M   'P 1'
#
loop_
_entity.id
_entity.type
_entity.pdbx_description
1 polymer ?
#
loop_
_entity_poly.entity_id
_entity_poly.type
_entity_poly.pdbx_seq_one_letter_code
_entity_poly.pdbx_strand_id
1 'polypeptide(L)'
;MASGIISVGLELEGFGTLSAVLLGLCLTAYVVLLVLNVVRLGAFRGAIRADFLHPGRAFGFFTFVAGTNVLGVRLDLAGAQVATAVLLAVSGLAWVGLGYVIPWIAVLGREERPIFKEANGTWFIWCVASQSVAAASATLEPLGGQWEAGLALLAVVAWSVGLILYAAVGIFVSLRLMVYPVRARDLGPPYFVSMGALAIGVVAGARIVEMTDAPVAVAVHELVAGMAVVLWAFASWLLPVLIAAGCWRHFVKRVPLVYEAGMWSVIFPLGMYAVSGIFLGQADRLPIVLAIGRAELWFATAAFLATFSGMAHHLWRTLVAPHRGPAASASLGEG
;
A
#
# COMPACT_ATOMS: atom_id res chain seq x y z
N MET A 1 3.48 5.96 -2.41
CA MET A 1 2.21 5.39 -1.88
C MET A 1 1.61 6.30 -0.83
N ALA A 2 2.14 6.39 0.39
CA ALA A 2 1.53 7.16 1.48
C ALA A 2 1.33 8.66 1.16
N SER A 3 2.37 9.35 0.67
CA SER A 3 2.25 10.75 0.25
C SER A 3 1.24 10.93 -0.89
N GLY A 4 1.25 10.02 -1.87
CA GLY A 4 0.31 10.04 -3.00
C GLY A 4 -1.15 9.91 -2.57
N ILE A 5 -1.50 8.96 -1.70
CA ILE A 5 -2.90 8.79 -1.28
C ILE A 5 -3.39 9.91 -0.37
N ILE A 6 -2.54 10.43 0.52
CA ILE A 6 -2.91 11.60 1.35
C ILE A 6 -3.05 12.84 0.46
N SER A 7 -2.20 13.00 -0.57
CA SER A 7 -2.37 14.03 -1.59
C SER A 7 -3.72 13.91 -2.30
N VAL A 8 -4.15 12.70 -2.70
CA VAL A 8 -5.48 12.47 -3.27
C VAL A 8 -6.58 12.92 -2.30
N GLY A 9 -6.53 12.49 -1.03
CA GLY A 9 -7.53 12.88 -0.04
C GLY A 9 -7.62 14.39 0.18
N LEU A 10 -6.47 15.07 0.25
CA LEU A 10 -6.42 16.53 0.39
C LEU A 10 -6.96 17.25 -0.84
N GLU A 11 -6.74 16.71 -2.04
CA GLU A 11 -7.32 17.25 -3.28
C GLU A 11 -8.85 17.17 -3.26
N LEU A 12 -9.39 16.00 -2.89
CA LEU A 12 -10.84 15.75 -2.82
C LEU A 12 -11.54 16.68 -1.83
N GLU A 13 -10.85 17.11 -0.78
CA GLU A 13 -11.36 18.01 0.25
C GLU A 13 -11.00 19.48 0.00
N GLY A 14 -10.44 19.82 -1.17
CA GLY A 14 -10.20 21.21 -1.60
C GLY A 14 -8.91 21.85 -1.07
N PHE A 15 -8.03 21.09 -0.41
CA PHE A 15 -6.74 21.56 0.10
C PHE A 15 -5.63 21.48 -0.96
N GLY A 16 -5.85 22.11 -2.12
CA GLY A 16 -5.01 21.99 -3.32
C GLY A 16 -3.52 22.27 -3.09
N THR A 17 -3.18 23.28 -2.27
CA THR A 17 -1.77 23.60 -1.97
C THR A 17 -1.06 22.47 -1.20
N LEU A 18 -1.68 21.94 -0.14
CA LEU A 18 -1.10 20.85 0.64
C LEU A 18 -1.02 19.56 -0.19
N SER A 19 -2.08 19.30 -0.97
CA SER A 19 -2.15 18.24 -1.95
C SER A 19 -0.99 18.31 -2.95
N ALA A 20 -0.71 19.48 -3.54
CA ALA A 20 0.38 19.68 -4.49
C ALA A 20 1.77 19.47 -3.86
N VAL A 21 1.99 19.95 -2.62
CA VAL A 21 3.24 19.71 -1.89
C VAL A 21 3.47 18.21 -1.69
N LEU A 22 2.45 17.45 -1.26
CA LEU A 22 2.56 16.01 -1.09
C LEU A 22 2.71 15.26 -2.43
N LEU A 23 2.13 15.77 -3.51
CA LEU A 23 2.36 15.25 -4.86
C LEU A 23 3.82 15.43 -5.28
N GLY A 24 4.40 16.63 -5.09
CA GLY A 24 5.81 16.89 -5.35
C GLY A 24 6.74 15.97 -4.54
N LEU A 25 6.42 15.74 -3.27
CA LEU A 25 7.13 14.78 -2.43
C LEU A 25 6.96 13.34 -2.93
N CYS A 26 5.75 12.96 -3.37
CA CYS A 26 5.47 11.65 -3.95
C CYS A 26 6.28 11.40 -5.23
N LEU A 27 6.32 12.37 -6.14
CA LEU A 27 7.10 12.32 -7.37
C LEU A 27 8.60 12.17 -7.06
N THR A 28 9.12 13.02 -6.18
CA THR A 28 10.53 12.98 -5.78
C THR A 28 10.90 11.64 -5.18
N ALA A 29 10.10 11.15 -4.22
CA ALA A 29 10.32 9.85 -3.60
C ALA A 29 10.22 8.70 -4.61
N TYR A 30 9.26 8.75 -5.53
CA TYR A 30 9.09 7.74 -6.57
C TYR A 30 10.32 7.67 -7.49
N VAL A 31 10.79 8.81 -8.00
CA VAL A 31 11.98 8.88 -8.87
C VAL A 31 13.23 8.38 -8.13
N VAL A 32 13.45 8.83 -6.88
CA VAL A 32 14.59 8.37 -6.07
C VAL A 32 14.54 6.86 -5.86
N LEU A 33 13.38 6.31 -5.44
CA LEU A 33 13.23 4.88 -5.22
C LEU A 33 13.38 4.08 -6.52
N LEU A 34 12.90 4.59 -7.65
CA LEU A 34 13.04 3.96 -8.94
C LEU A 34 14.52 3.86 -9.33
N VAL A 35 15.25 4.98 -9.26
CA VAL A 35 16.69 5.03 -9.55
C VAL A 35 17.46 4.08 -8.63
N LEU A 36 17.18 4.10 -7.32
CA LEU A 36 17.84 3.21 -6.36
C LEU A 36 17.55 1.72 -6.66
N ASN A 37 16.32 1.37 -7.07
CA ASN A 37 16.01 0.00 -7.45
C ASN A 37 16.67 -0.42 -8.78
N VAL A 38 16.79 0.49 -9.75
CA VAL A 38 17.53 0.23 -11.00
C VAL A 38 19.02 0.02 -10.72
N VAL A 39 19.63 0.88 -9.91
CA VAL A 39 21.02 0.71 -9.45
C VAL A 39 21.17 -0.63 -8.72
N ARG A 40 20.23 -0.96 -7.83
CA ARG A 40 20.24 -2.23 -7.09
C ARG A 40 20.13 -3.44 -8.03
N LEU A 41 19.33 -3.35 -9.10
CA LEU A 41 19.19 -4.37 -10.12
C LEU A 41 20.48 -4.54 -10.94
N GLY A 42 21.23 -3.47 -11.18
CA GLY A 42 22.55 -3.51 -11.83
C GLY A 42 23.63 -4.12 -10.92
N ALA A 43 23.85 -3.49 -9.76
CA ALA A 43 25.02 -3.72 -8.92
C ALA A 43 24.84 -4.83 -7.86
N PHE A 44 23.60 -5.13 -7.43
CA PHE A 44 23.32 -6.04 -6.31
C PHE A 44 22.35 -7.17 -6.69
N ARG A 45 22.55 -7.75 -7.89
CA ARG A 45 21.70 -8.81 -8.47
C ARG A 45 21.48 -10.00 -7.53
N GLY A 46 22.53 -10.45 -6.84
CA GLY A 46 22.45 -11.57 -5.90
C GLY A 46 21.50 -11.28 -4.73
N ALA A 47 21.54 -10.06 -4.18
CA ALA A 47 20.66 -9.65 -3.09
C ALA A 47 19.19 -9.51 -3.54
N ILE A 48 18.94 -8.98 -4.75
CA ILE A 48 17.57 -8.94 -5.30
C ILE A 48 17.04 -10.34 -5.53
N ARG A 49 17.85 -11.25 -6.10
CA ARG A 49 17.43 -12.63 -6.32
C ARG A 49 17.09 -13.31 -4.98
N ALA A 50 17.90 -13.12 -3.95
CA ALA A 50 17.63 -13.65 -2.62
C ALA A 50 16.29 -13.13 -2.05
N ASP A 51 16.03 -11.83 -2.17
CA ASP A 51 14.76 -11.24 -1.72
C ASP A 51 13.56 -11.75 -2.53
N PHE A 52 13.72 -11.89 -3.84
CA PHE A 52 12.67 -12.33 -4.75
C PHE A 52 12.27 -13.80 -4.53
N LEU A 53 13.24 -14.63 -4.12
CA LEU A 53 13.01 -16.04 -3.79
C LEU A 53 12.52 -16.25 -2.33
N HIS A 54 12.48 -15.19 -1.51
CA HIS A 54 12.10 -15.30 -0.11
C HIS A 54 10.59 -15.03 0.08
N PRO A 55 9.76 -16.02 0.52
CA PRO A 55 8.31 -15.85 0.60
C PRO A 55 7.84 -14.69 1.49
N GLY A 56 8.56 -14.41 2.58
CA GLY A 56 8.26 -13.27 3.45
C GLY A 56 8.53 -11.88 2.83
N ARG A 57 9.31 -11.80 1.74
CA ARG A 57 9.78 -10.53 1.14
C ARG A 57 9.37 -10.34 -0.33
N ALA A 58 9.16 -11.41 -1.07
CA ALA A 58 8.81 -11.39 -2.49
C ALA A 58 7.55 -10.54 -2.76
N PHE A 59 6.52 -10.65 -1.91
CA PHE A 59 5.31 -9.83 -2.07
C PHE A 59 5.54 -8.33 -1.92
N GLY A 60 6.65 -7.91 -1.31
CA GLY A 60 7.05 -6.50 -1.25
C GLY A 60 7.35 -5.89 -2.63
N PHE A 61 7.70 -6.67 -3.65
CA PHE A 61 7.93 -6.16 -5.00
C PHE A 61 6.66 -5.58 -5.65
N PHE A 62 5.47 -6.05 -5.23
CA PHE A 62 4.19 -5.49 -5.68
C PHE A 62 3.96 -4.04 -5.22
N THR A 63 4.76 -3.51 -4.28
CA THR A 63 4.73 -2.07 -3.96
C THR A 63 5.11 -1.19 -5.15
N PHE A 64 5.86 -1.71 -6.12
CA PHE A 64 6.11 -1.01 -7.38
C PHE A 64 4.82 -0.77 -8.16
N VAL A 65 3.97 -1.80 -8.30
CA VAL A 65 2.67 -1.72 -8.98
C VAL A 65 1.76 -0.73 -8.25
N ALA A 66 1.57 -0.95 -6.94
CA ALA A 66 0.70 -0.11 -6.11
C ALA A 66 1.18 1.35 -6.07
N GLY A 67 2.47 1.58 -5.89
CA GLY A 67 3.07 2.92 -5.88
C GLY A 67 2.93 3.67 -7.20
N THR A 68 3.13 2.97 -8.31
CA THR A 68 3.01 3.52 -9.66
C THR A 68 1.57 3.93 -9.97
N ASN A 69 0.59 3.08 -9.64
CA ASN A 69 -0.83 3.37 -9.87
C ASN A 69 -1.38 4.46 -8.95
N VAL A 70 -1.00 4.48 -7.66
CA VAL A 70 -1.41 5.58 -6.74
C VAL A 70 -0.85 6.92 -7.21
N LEU A 71 0.38 6.96 -7.72
CA LEU A 71 0.93 8.16 -8.35
C LEU A 71 0.15 8.53 -9.61
N GLY A 72 -0.14 7.54 -10.47
CA GLY A 72 -0.95 7.73 -11.68
C GLY A 72 -2.32 8.33 -11.39
N VAL A 73 -3.10 7.74 -10.49
CA VAL A 73 -4.42 8.28 -10.08
C VAL A 73 -4.31 9.71 -9.57
N ARG A 74 -3.25 10.06 -8.82
CA ARG A 74 -3.07 11.45 -8.39
C ARG A 74 -2.70 12.38 -9.54
N LEU A 75 -1.90 11.93 -10.51
CA LEU A 75 -1.55 12.70 -11.70
C LEU A 75 -2.77 12.93 -12.61
N ASP A 76 -3.66 11.95 -12.70
CA ASP A 76 -4.94 12.10 -13.39
C ASP A 76 -5.78 13.25 -12.81
N LEU A 77 -5.93 13.30 -11.48
CA LEU A 77 -6.57 14.43 -10.79
C LEU A 77 -5.86 15.77 -11.02
N ALA A 78 -4.58 15.77 -11.38
CA ALA A 78 -3.82 16.97 -11.76
C ALA A 78 -3.92 17.30 -13.26
N GLY A 79 -4.71 16.54 -14.04
CA GLY A 79 -4.88 16.74 -15.48
C GLY A 79 -3.78 16.11 -16.35
N ALA A 80 -3.02 15.14 -15.83
CA ALA A 80 -1.94 14.47 -16.56
C ALA A 80 -2.32 13.02 -16.97
N GLN A 81 -3.42 12.85 -17.69
CA GLN A 81 -4.01 11.54 -18.03
C GLN A 81 -3.06 10.65 -18.86
N VAL A 82 -2.28 11.24 -19.77
CA VAL A 82 -1.28 10.51 -20.57
C VAL A 82 -0.22 9.88 -19.67
N ALA A 83 0.24 10.61 -18.64
CA ALA A 83 1.20 10.07 -17.69
C ALA A 83 0.56 8.92 -16.90
N THR A 84 -0.69 9.06 -16.47
CA THR A 84 -1.44 8.00 -15.80
C THR A 84 -1.58 6.74 -16.65
N ALA A 85 -1.90 6.89 -17.93
CA ALA A 85 -2.01 5.77 -18.87
C ALA A 85 -0.67 5.04 -19.07
N VAL A 86 0.44 5.78 -19.20
CA VAL A 86 1.78 5.18 -19.30
C VAL A 86 2.14 4.43 -18.01
N LEU A 87 1.87 5.03 -16.86
CA LEU A 87 2.13 4.41 -15.55
C LEU A 87 1.27 3.16 -15.36
N LEU A 88 0.00 3.18 -15.78
CA LEU A 88 -0.88 2.01 -15.77
C LEU A 88 -0.36 0.90 -16.69
N ALA A 89 0.10 1.23 -17.89
CA ALA A 89 0.66 0.23 -18.81
C ALA A 89 1.90 -0.46 -18.19
N VAL A 90 2.83 0.33 -17.64
CA VAL A 90 4.04 -0.19 -16.99
C VAL A 90 3.70 -1.02 -15.75
N SER A 91 2.81 -0.53 -14.89
CA SER A 91 2.42 -1.21 -13.67
C SER A 91 1.58 -2.47 -13.96
N GLY A 92 0.74 -2.45 -15.00
CA GLY A 92 -0.08 -3.57 -15.44
C GLY A 92 0.77 -4.73 -15.97
N LEU A 93 1.80 -4.43 -16.77
CA LEU A 93 2.78 -5.43 -17.20
C LEU A 93 3.53 -6.03 -16.01
N ALA A 94 3.97 -5.18 -15.08
CA ALA A 94 4.62 -5.65 -13.85
C ALA A 94 3.66 -6.47 -12.97
N TRP A 95 2.38 -6.11 -12.89
CA TRP A 95 1.36 -6.83 -12.14
C TRP A 95 1.14 -8.24 -12.70
N VAL A 96 0.97 -8.38 -14.02
CA VAL A 96 0.85 -9.69 -14.67
C VAL A 96 2.12 -10.52 -14.44
N GLY A 97 3.30 -9.95 -14.72
CA GLY A 97 4.56 -10.65 -14.56
C GLY A 97 4.79 -11.14 -13.12
N LEU A 98 4.69 -10.24 -12.14
CA LEU A 98 4.86 -10.58 -10.73
C LEU A 98 3.73 -11.50 -10.22
N GLY A 99 2.51 -11.30 -10.70
CA GLY A 99 1.29 -12.03 -10.34
C GLY A 99 1.38 -13.53 -10.60
N TYR A 100 2.07 -13.92 -11.68
CA TYR A 100 2.32 -15.33 -11.98
C TYR A 100 3.65 -15.82 -11.42
N VAL A 101 4.71 -15.01 -11.48
CA VAL A 101 6.07 -15.46 -11.11
C VAL A 101 6.22 -15.68 -9.60
N ILE A 102 5.72 -14.78 -8.75
CA ILE A 102 5.92 -14.89 -7.30
C ILE A 102 5.19 -16.11 -6.71
N PRO A 103 3.89 -16.34 -6.97
CA PRO A 103 3.21 -17.54 -6.49
C PRO A 103 3.80 -18.82 -7.06
N TRP A 104 4.20 -18.81 -8.35
CA TRP A 104 4.88 -19.94 -8.97
C TRP A 104 6.14 -20.35 -8.21
N ILE A 105 7.01 -19.38 -7.90
CA ILE A 105 8.24 -19.61 -7.12
C ILE A 105 7.90 -20.06 -5.70
N ALA A 106 6.88 -19.48 -5.07
CA ALA A 106 6.48 -19.88 -3.72
C ALA A 106 5.98 -21.32 -3.66
N VAL A 107 5.24 -21.79 -4.67
CA VAL A 107 4.64 -23.13 -4.74
C VAL A 107 5.63 -24.19 -5.21
N LEU A 108 6.44 -23.90 -6.24
CA LEU A 108 7.30 -24.89 -6.89
C LEU A 108 8.78 -24.80 -6.47
N GLY A 109 9.19 -23.70 -5.85
CA GLY A 109 10.59 -23.43 -5.53
C GLY A 109 11.08 -23.98 -4.19
N ARG A 110 10.22 -24.60 -3.36
CA ARG A 110 10.63 -25.14 -2.05
C ARG A 110 10.01 -26.49 -1.72
N GLU A 111 10.85 -27.39 -1.21
CA GLU A 111 10.45 -28.67 -0.61
C GLU A 111 9.92 -28.49 0.83
N GLU A 112 10.36 -27.46 1.55
CA GLU A 112 9.94 -27.19 2.93
C GLU A 112 8.49 -26.69 3.02
N ARG A 113 7.65 -27.48 3.69
CA ARG A 113 6.24 -27.16 4.00
C ARG A 113 6.06 -26.99 5.52
N PRO A 114 5.21 -26.05 5.98
CA PRO A 114 4.27 -25.25 5.19
C PRO A 114 4.76 -23.85 4.80
N ILE A 115 4.43 -23.43 3.57
CA ILE A 115 4.77 -22.11 2.99
C ILE A 115 4.17 -20.95 3.80
N PHE A 116 3.01 -21.16 4.44
CA PHE A 116 2.33 -20.13 5.24
C PHE A 116 3.05 -19.77 6.56
N LYS A 117 4.09 -20.50 6.96
CA LYS A 117 4.91 -20.15 8.15
C LYS A 117 5.51 -18.74 8.04
N GLU A 118 5.87 -18.33 6.82
CA GLU A 118 6.45 -17.02 6.50
C GLU A 118 5.38 -15.95 6.17
N ALA A 119 4.08 -16.31 6.22
CA ALA A 119 3.00 -15.40 5.94
C ALA A 119 2.93 -14.28 6.98
N ASN A 120 2.92 -13.04 6.49
CA ASN A 120 2.87 -11.84 7.30
C ASN A 120 2.12 -10.73 6.55
N GLY A 121 1.97 -9.56 7.17
CA GLY A 121 1.21 -8.45 6.59
C GLY A 121 1.64 -8.00 5.19
N THR A 122 2.90 -8.21 4.77
CA THR A 122 3.35 -7.85 3.42
C THR A 122 2.69 -8.66 2.31
N TRP A 123 2.12 -9.83 2.62
CA TRP A 123 1.43 -10.65 1.61
C TRP A 123 0.18 -9.96 1.07
N PHE A 124 -0.46 -9.11 1.87
CA PHE A 124 -1.62 -8.33 1.43
C PHE A 124 -1.27 -7.30 0.34
N ILE A 125 0.01 -6.96 0.17
CA ILE A 125 0.47 -6.08 -0.92
C ILE A 125 0.14 -6.69 -2.29
N TRP A 126 0.04 -8.03 -2.38
CA TRP A 126 -0.41 -8.71 -3.60
C TRP A 126 -1.82 -8.28 -4.01
N CYS A 127 -2.76 -8.27 -3.06
CA CYS A 127 -4.10 -7.73 -3.27
C CYS A 127 -4.05 -6.23 -3.57
N VAL A 128 -3.29 -5.45 -2.80
CA VAL A 128 -3.17 -3.99 -2.99
C VAL A 128 -2.73 -3.65 -4.41
N ALA A 129 -1.80 -4.41 -5.00
CA ALA A 129 -1.37 -4.22 -6.38
C ALA A 129 -2.51 -4.44 -7.37
N SER A 130 -3.26 -5.54 -7.26
CA SER A 130 -4.43 -5.80 -8.11
C SER A 130 -5.48 -4.69 -7.98
N GLN A 131 -5.80 -4.29 -6.74
CA GLN A 131 -6.77 -3.22 -6.49
C GLN A 131 -6.29 -1.86 -7.03
N SER A 132 -4.98 -1.60 -7.01
CA SER A 132 -4.43 -0.37 -7.60
C SER A 132 -4.53 -0.33 -9.13
N VAL A 133 -4.37 -1.47 -9.80
CA VAL A 133 -4.59 -1.59 -11.26
C VAL A 133 -6.06 -1.36 -11.57
N ALA A 134 -6.96 -1.91 -10.75
CA ALA A 134 -8.39 -1.69 -10.87
C ALA A 134 -8.75 -0.21 -10.77
N ALA A 135 -8.29 0.46 -9.71
CA ALA A 135 -8.55 1.88 -9.48
C ALA A 135 -8.01 2.77 -10.62
N ALA A 136 -6.78 2.53 -11.08
CA ALA A 136 -6.19 3.32 -12.16
C ALA A 136 -6.88 3.08 -13.51
N SER A 137 -7.31 1.84 -13.79
CA SER A 137 -8.04 1.50 -15.02
C SER A 137 -9.43 2.15 -15.03
N ALA A 138 -10.17 2.05 -13.92
CA ALA A 138 -11.48 2.67 -13.77
C ALA A 138 -11.40 4.21 -13.81
N THR A 139 -10.32 4.81 -13.29
CA THR A 139 -10.10 6.26 -13.37
C THR A 139 -9.93 6.74 -14.81
N LEU A 140 -9.24 5.97 -15.66
CA LEU A 140 -8.98 6.34 -17.05
C LEU A 140 -10.13 5.99 -18.00
N GLU A 141 -11.00 5.06 -17.63
CA GLU A 141 -12.03 4.52 -18.52
C GLU A 141 -12.94 5.59 -19.15
N PRO A 142 -13.47 6.57 -18.39
CA PRO A 142 -14.37 7.60 -18.95
C PRO A 142 -13.71 8.48 -20.02
N LEU A 143 -12.37 8.49 -20.08
CA LEU A 143 -11.56 9.26 -21.02
C LEU A 143 -10.88 8.37 -22.07
N GLY A 144 -11.16 7.06 -22.05
CA GLY A 144 -10.44 6.06 -22.82
C GLY A 144 -10.79 6.02 -24.32
N GLY A 145 -11.93 6.58 -24.72
CA GLY A 145 -12.43 6.53 -26.09
C GLY A 145 -12.44 5.08 -26.62
N GLN A 146 -11.62 4.78 -27.63
CA GLN A 146 -11.51 3.42 -28.19
C GLN A 146 -11.03 2.35 -27.19
N TRP A 147 -10.45 2.73 -26.05
CA TRP A 147 -9.96 1.82 -25.01
C TRP A 147 -10.93 1.60 -23.85
N GLU A 148 -12.08 2.26 -23.86
CA GLU A 148 -13.09 2.23 -22.78
C GLU A 148 -13.41 0.79 -22.34
N ALA A 149 -13.83 -0.06 -23.29
CA ALA A 149 -14.16 -1.46 -23.00
C ALA A 149 -12.98 -2.27 -22.43
N GLY A 150 -11.75 -2.00 -22.88
CA GLY A 150 -10.55 -2.68 -22.40
C GLY A 150 -10.17 -2.25 -20.98
N LEU A 151 -10.27 -0.95 -20.68
CA LEU A 151 -10.06 -0.40 -19.35
C LEU A 151 -11.12 -0.90 -18.37
N ALA A 152 -12.37 -1.00 -18.83
CA ALA A 152 -13.46 -1.56 -18.04
C ALA A 152 -13.27 -3.02 -17.67
N LEU A 153 -12.92 -3.83 -18.66
CA LEU A 153 -12.63 -5.24 -18.42
C LEU A 153 -11.42 -5.40 -17.48
N LEU A 154 -10.35 -4.63 -17.69
CA LEU A 154 -9.17 -4.67 -16.83
C LEU A 154 -9.51 -4.25 -15.39
N ALA A 155 -10.32 -3.21 -15.21
CA ALA A 155 -10.74 -2.73 -13.90
C ALA A 155 -11.48 -3.82 -13.12
N VAL A 156 -12.51 -4.41 -13.73
CA VAL A 156 -13.32 -5.46 -13.10
C VAL A 156 -12.50 -6.72 -12.82
N VAL A 157 -11.69 -7.18 -13.77
CA VAL A 157 -10.83 -8.37 -13.59
C VAL A 157 -9.82 -8.15 -12.46
N ALA A 158 -9.11 -7.02 -12.46
CA ALA A 158 -8.12 -6.73 -11.43
C ALA A 158 -8.76 -6.59 -10.04
N TRP A 159 -9.96 -5.99 -9.96
CA TRP A 159 -10.72 -5.87 -8.72
C TRP A 159 -11.13 -7.25 -8.18
N SER A 160 -11.73 -8.09 -9.03
CA SER A 160 -12.14 -9.46 -8.66
C SER A 160 -10.96 -10.31 -8.22
N VAL A 161 -9.84 -10.28 -8.97
CA VAL A 161 -8.60 -10.98 -8.59
C VAL A 161 -8.12 -10.48 -7.23
N GLY A 162 -8.10 -9.16 -7.00
CA GLY A 162 -7.71 -8.57 -5.73
C GLY A 162 -8.54 -9.10 -4.55
N LEU A 163 -9.86 -9.22 -4.70
CA LEU A 163 -10.74 -9.74 -3.64
C LEU A 163 -10.45 -11.20 -3.30
N ILE A 164 -10.28 -12.06 -4.31
CA ILE A 164 -9.96 -13.47 -4.08
C ILE A 164 -8.58 -13.61 -3.43
N LEU A 165 -7.60 -12.82 -3.87
CA LEU A 165 -6.27 -12.77 -3.26
C LEU A 165 -6.31 -12.30 -1.81
N TYR A 166 -7.16 -11.31 -1.48
CA TYR A 166 -7.34 -10.87 -0.10
C TYR A 166 -7.84 -12.00 0.78
N ALA A 167 -8.87 -12.73 0.34
CA ALA A 167 -9.42 -13.86 1.10
C ALA A 167 -8.37 -14.95 1.32
N ALA A 168 -7.64 -15.33 0.26
CA ALA A 168 -6.59 -16.34 0.34
C ALA A 168 -5.45 -15.94 1.28
N VAL A 169 -4.93 -14.71 1.16
CA VAL A 169 -3.89 -14.19 2.05
C VAL A 169 -4.40 -14.09 3.48
N GLY A 170 -5.63 -13.64 3.68
CA GLY A 170 -6.28 -13.56 4.99
C GLY A 170 -6.34 -14.92 5.69
N ILE A 171 -6.69 -15.98 4.95
CA ILE A 171 -6.67 -17.35 5.46
C ILE A 171 -5.25 -17.77 5.85
N PHE A 172 -4.25 -17.58 4.98
CA PHE A 172 -2.87 -17.98 5.28
C PHE A 172 -2.26 -17.24 6.48
N VAL A 173 -2.49 -15.93 6.57
CA VAL A 173 -2.01 -15.12 7.70
C VAL A 173 -2.73 -15.52 8.99
N SER A 174 -4.05 -15.78 8.93
CA SER A 174 -4.80 -16.23 10.10
C SER A 174 -4.33 -17.60 10.58
N LEU A 175 -4.15 -18.57 9.67
CA LEU A 175 -3.59 -19.88 9.99
C LEU A 175 -2.19 -19.76 10.60
N ARG A 176 -1.33 -18.88 10.06
CA ARG A 176 -0.01 -18.62 10.64
C ARG A 176 -0.12 -18.11 12.08
N LEU A 177 -1.04 -17.18 12.35
CA LEU A 177 -1.24 -16.62 13.70
C LEU A 177 -1.85 -17.62 14.68
N MET A 178 -2.63 -18.60 14.21
CA MET A 178 -3.24 -19.64 15.04
C MET A 178 -2.27 -20.80 15.34
N VAL A 179 -1.44 -21.18 14.37
CA VAL A 179 -0.54 -22.35 14.47
C VAL A 179 0.81 -22.01 15.08
N TYR A 180 1.34 -20.81 14.83
CA TYR A 180 2.67 -20.43 15.29
C TYR A 180 2.62 -19.38 16.41
N PRO A 181 3.54 -19.44 17.39
CA PRO A 181 3.58 -18.48 18.48
C PRO A 181 3.84 -17.07 17.96
N VAL A 182 2.94 -16.15 18.32
CA VAL A 182 3.02 -14.74 17.91
C VAL A 182 3.95 -13.98 18.86
N ARG A 183 5.18 -13.70 18.42
CA ARG A 183 6.08 -12.82 19.17
C ARG A 183 5.73 -11.36 18.90
N ALA A 184 5.93 -10.49 19.88
CA ALA A 184 5.66 -9.04 19.75
C ALA A 184 6.41 -8.38 18.58
N ARG A 185 7.59 -8.89 18.25
CA ARG A 185 8.39 -8.47 17.09
C ARG A 185 7.82 -8.93 15.74
N ASP A 186 7.00 -9.98 15.74
CA ASP A 186 6.42 -10.52 14.52
C ASP A 186 5.17 -9.72 14.13
N LEU A 187 4.41 -9.16 15.09
CA LEU A 187 3.31 -8.22 14.85
C LEU A 187 3.85 -6.83 14.47
N GLY A 188 4.55 -6.78 13.34
CA GLY A 188 5.14 -5.57 12.81
C GLY A 188 4.13 -4.63 12.14
N PRO A 189 4.59 -3.43 11.75
CA PRO A 189 3.77 -2.45 11.05
C PRO A 189 3.05 -2.98 9.78
N PRO A 190 3.61 -3.94 8.99
CA PRO A 190 2.95 -4.45 7.79
C PRO A 190 1.56 -5.07 8.00
N TYR A 191 1.15 -5.44 9.22
CA TYR A 191 -0.20 -5.96 9.45
C TYR A 191 -1.29 -4.93 9.16
N PHE A 192 -1.01 -3.63 9.22
CA PHE A 192 -1.96 -2.59 8.79
C PHE A 192 -2.33 -2.67 7.31
N VAL A 193 -1.49 -3.33 6.49
CA VAL A 193 -1.78 -3.52 5.06
C VAL A 193 -3.01 -4.39 4.84
N SER A 194 -3.43 -5.24 5.80
CA SER A 194 -4.70 -5.97 5.69
C SER A 194 -5.89 -5.01 5.59
N MET A 195 -5.98 -4.06 6.52
CA MET A 195 -7.01 -3.02 6.50
C MET A 195 -6.86 -2.11 5.27
N GLY A 196 -5.62 -1.74 4.90
CA GLY A 196 -5.37 -0.92 3.71
C GLY A 196 -5.76 -1.60 2.40
N ALA A 197 -5.64 -2.93 2.30
CA ALA A 197 -6.02 -3.71 1.12
C ALA A 197 -7.54 -3.71 0.89
N LEU A 198 -8.32 -3.76 1.97
CA LEU A 198 -9.78 -3.56 1.89
C LEU A 198 -10.11 -2.15 1.44
N ALA A 199 -9.49 -1.14 2.05
CA ALA A 199 -9.76 0.26 1.76
C ALA A 199 -9.47 0.63 0.30
N ILE A 200 -8.37 0.14 -0.31
CA ILE A 200 -8.14 0.35 -1.74
C ILE A 200 -9.15 -0.41 -2.61
N GLY A 201 -9.65 -1.56 -2.15
CA GLY A 201 -10.74 -2.28 -2.82
C GLY A 201 -12.05 -1.50 -2.84
N VAL A 202 -12.33 -0.74 -1.77
CA VAL A 202 -13.46 0.21 -1.72
C VAL A 202 -13.24 1.35 -2.72
N VAL A 203 -12.06 1.97 -2.74
CA VAL A 203 -11.74 3.06 -3.70
C VAL A 203 -11.85 2.57 -5.14
N ALA A 204 -11.29 1.40 -5.45
CA ALA A 204 -11.39 0.79 -6.77
C ALA A 204 -12.84 0.46 -7.13
N GLY A 205 -13.62 -0.08 -6.19
CA GLY A 205 -15.03 -0.38 -6.39
C GLY A 205 -15.87 0.87 -6.66
N ALA A 206 -15.67 1.94 -5.88
CA ALA A 206 -16.33 3.22 -6.09
C ALA A 206 -16.01 3.79 -7.48
N ARG A 207 -14.75 3.69 -7.94
CA ARG A 207 -14.39 4.11 -9.30
C ARG A 207 -15.03 3.24 -10.37
N ILE A 208 -15.20 1.94 -10.15
CA ILE A 208 -15.89 1.05 -11.10
C ILE A 208 -17.36 1.41 -11.23
N VAL A 209 -18.00 1.79 -10.12
CA VAL A 209 -19.40 2.27 -10.09
C VAL A 209 -19.56 3.59 -10.86
N GLU A 210 -18.54 4.45 -10.88
CA GLU A 210 -18.54 5.73 -11.61
C GLU A 210 -18.21 5.62 -13.10
N MET A 211 -17.85 4.43 -13.59
CA MET A 211 -17.51 4.23 -15.00
C MET A 211 -18.71 4.43 -15.92
N THR A 212 -18.41 4.63 -17.20
CA THR A 212 -19.43 4.69 -18.26
C THR A 212 -20.20 3.35 -18.34
N ASP A 213 -21.38 3.33 -18.95
CA ASP A 213 -22.26 2.14 -19.07
C ASP A 213 -21.68 1.02 -19.97
N ALA A 214 -20.37 0.74 -19.87
CA ALA A 214 -19.72 -0.41 -20.45
C ALA A 214 -20.42 -1.70 -19.97
N PRO A 215 -20.73 -2.67 -20.86
CA PRO A 215 -21.54 -3.84 -20.50
C PRO A 215 -21.03 -4.62 -19.29
N VAL A 216 -19.71 -4.70 -19.12
CA VAL A 216 -19.08 -5.41 -17.98
C VAL A 216 -19.25 -4.65 -16.67
N ALA A 217 -19.19 -3.31 -16.68
CA ALA A 217 -19.38 -2.48 -15.50
C ALA A 217 -20.85 -2.52 -15.03
N VAL A 218 -21.79 -2.41 -15.98
CA VAL A 218 -23.23 -2.53 -15.72
C VAL A 218 -23.57 -3.90 -15.09
N ALA A 219 -22.96 -4.98 -15.58
CA ALA A 219 -23.21 -6.33 -15.06
C ALA A 219 -22.77 -6.52 -13.60
N VAL A 220 -21.79 -5.75 -13.12
CA VAL A 220 -21.24 -5.88 -11.77
C VAL A 220 -21.59 -4.72 -10.85
N HIS A 221 -22.26 -3.68 -11.35
CA HIS A 221 -22.51 -2.41 -10.65
C HIS A 221 -23.04 -2.61 -9.22
N GLU A 222 -24.19 -3.27 -9.07
CA GLU A 222 -24.84 -3.52 -7.77
C GLU A 222 -23.97 -4.37 -6.84
N LEU A 223 -23.27 -5.36 -7.39
CA LEU A 223 -22.37 -6.22 -6.63
C LEU A 223 -21.17 -5.42 -6.09
N VAL A 224 -20.55 -4.60 -6.93
CA VAL A 224 -19.39 -3.79 -6.56
C VAL A 224 -19.77 -2.73 -5.53
N ALA A 225 -20.89 -2.05 -5.71
CA ALA A 225 -21.41 -1.08 -4.74
C ALA A 225 -21.68 -1.73 -3.37
N GLY A 226 -22.43 -2.85 -3.34
CA GLY A 226 -22.68 -3.58 -2.11
C GLY A 226 -21.41 -4.10 -1.44
N MET A 227 -20.46 -4.62 -2.22
CA MET A 227 -19.18 -5.09 -1.71
C MET A 227 -18.31 -3.95 -1.18
N ALA A 228 -18.35 -2.75 -1.77
CA ALA A 228 -17.61 -1.58 -1.27
C ALA A 228 -18.02 -1.25 0.19
N VAL A 229 -19.32 -1.31 0.50
CA VAL A 229 -19.81 -1.12 1.87
C VAL A 229 -19.31 -2.23 2.81
N VAL A 230 -19.37 -3.49 2.37
CA VAL A 230 -18.89 -4.64 3.17
C VAL A 230 -17.39 -4.53 3.46
N LEU A 231 -16.59 -4.20 2.44
CA LEU A 231 -15.14 -4.04 2.57
C LEU A 231 -14.80 -2.86 3.49
N TRP A 232 -15.51 -1.73 3.37
CA TRP A 232 -15.33 -0.59 4.25
C TRP A 232 -15.67 -0.95 5.70
N ALA A 233 -16.82 -1.58 5.94
CA ALA A 233 -17.22 -2.01 7.28
C ALA A 233 -16.21 -2.98 7.90
N PHE A 234 -15.69 -3.93 7.12
CA PHE A 234 -14.66 -4.86 7.58
C PHE A 234 -13.31 -4.17 7.82
N ALA A 235 -12.94 -3.18 7.01
CA ALA A 235 -11.75 -2.35 7.24
C ALA A 235 -11.85 -1.59 8.57
N SER A 236 -13.01 -0.97 8.83
CA SER A 236 -13.33 -0.30 10.09
C SER A 236 -13.27 -1.25 11.28
N TRP A 237 -13.74 -2.49 11.11
CA TRP A 237 -13.70 -3.53 12.13
C TRP A 237 -12.28 -3.99 12.48
N LEU A 238 -11.36 -4.00 11.51
CA LEU A 238 -9.95 -4.35 11.75
C LEU A 238 -9.19 -3.26 12.50
N LEU A 239 -9.61 -1.99 12.40
CA LEU A 239 -8.90 -0.86 12.97
C LEU A 239 -8.70 -0.98 14.51
N PRO A 240 -9.73 -1.28 15.33
CA PRO A 240 -9.56 -1.54 16.76
C PRO A 240 -8.55 -2.65 17.07
N VAL A 241 -8.57 -3.75 16.31
CA VAL A 241 -7.67 -4.89 16.52
C VAL A 241 -6.22 -4.51 16.21
N LEU A 242 -6.00 -3.74 15.14
CA LEU A 242 -4.68 -3.27 14.76
C LEU A 242 -4.11 -2.26 15.77
N ILE A 243 -4.95 -1.34 16.27
CA ILE A 243 -4.57 -0.41 17.34
C ILE A 243 -4.23 -1.19 18.61
N ALA A 244 -5.06 -2.15 19.00
CA ALA A 244 -4.81 -3.00 20.17
C ALA A 244 -3.50 -3.80 20.04
N ALA A 245 -3.20 -4.34 18.86
CA ALA A 245 -1.94 -5.02 18.58
C ALA A 245 -0.73 -4.08 18.70
N GLY A 246 -0.85 -2.85 18.19
CA GLY A 246 0.17 -1.81 18.36
C GLY A 246 0.38 -1.42 19.83
N CYS A 247 -0.71 -1.21 20.57
CA CYS A 247 -0.66 -0.90 22.00
C CYS A 247 -0.03 -2.04 22.80
N TRP A 248 -0.40 -3.28 22.51
CA TRP A 248 0.19 -4.46 23.14
C TRP A 248 1.70 -4.56 22.84
N ARG A 249 2.13 -4.29 21.61
CA ARG A 249 3.55 -4.31 21.22
C ARG A 249 4.37 -3.26 21.98
N HIS A 250 3.90 -2.02 22.06
CA HIS A 250 4.68 -0.90 22.60
C HIS A 250 4.51 -0.69 24.11
N PHE A 251 3.30 -0.83 24.66
CA PHE A 251 3.04 -0.58 26.07
C PHE A 251 3.17 -1.84 26.93
N VAL A 252 2.63 -2.99 26.48
CA VAL A 252 2.65 -4.24 27.27
C VAL A 252 3.97 -4.98 27.08
N LYS A 253 4.42 -5.14 25.83
CA LYS A 253 5.65 -5.84 25.49
C LYS A 253 6.88 -4.93 25.44
N ARG A 254 6.69 -3.62 25.67
CA ARG A 254 7.75 -2.61 25.82
C ARG A 254 8.75 -2.60 24.66
N VAL A 255 8.28 -2.91 23.45
CA VAL A 255 9.10 -2.76 22.24
C VAL A 255 9.27 -1.25 21.98
N PRO A 256 10.50 -0.72 21.94
CA PRO A 256 10.72 0.71 21.84
C PRO A 256 10.18 1.26 20.53
N LEU A 257 9.58 2.45 20.57
CA LEU A 257 9.10 3.16 19.40
C LEU A 257 10.29 3.86 18.72
N VAL A 258 10.97 3.15 17.83
CA VAL A 258 12.06 3.69 17.01
C VAL A 258 11.60 3.74 15.56
N TYR A 259 12.03 4.75 14.82
CA TYR A 259 11.76 4.81 13.39
C TYR A 259 12.34 3.57 12.69
N GLU A 260 11.47 2.81 12.05
CA GLU A 260 11.81 1.73 11.13
C GLU A 260 11.09 1.97 9.80
N ALA A 261 11.72 1.61 8.69
CA ALA A 261 11.13 1.81 7.35
C ALA A 261 9.75 1.14 7.21
N GLY A 262 9.50 0.06 7.98
CA GLY A 262 8.21 -0.61 8.03
C GLY A 262 7.05 0.28 8.47
N MET A 263 7.29 1.37 9.23
CA MET A 263 6.22 2.28 9.69
C MET A 263 5.42 2.88 8.53
N TRP A 264 6.01 3.03 7.33
CA TRP A 264 5.31 3.49 6.14
C TRP A 264 4.17 2.55 5.70
N SER A 265 4.23 1.27 6.07
CA SER A 265 3.16 0.29 5.87
C SER A 265 1.92 0.51 6.75
N VAL A 266 1.99 1.45 7.72
CA VAL A 266 0.84 1.91 8.51
C VAL A 266 0.22 3.16 7.87
N ILE A 267 1.06 4.08 7.41
CA ILE A 267 0.60 5.39 6.92
C ILE A 267 -0.21 5.27 5.63
N PHE A 268 0.22 4.38 4.72
CA PHE A 268 -0.55 4.14 3.49
C PHE A 268 -1.97 3.63 3.78
N PRO A 269 -2.18 2.57 4.60
CA PRO A 269 -3.52 2.14 5.00
C PRO A 269 -4.39 3.21 5.65
N LEU A 270 -3.85 4.03 6.56
CA LEU A 270 -4.61 5.13 7.18
C LEU A 270 -5.11 6.14 6.15
N GLY A 271 -4.21 6.58 5.25
CA GLY A 271 -4.58 7.49 4.16
C GLY A 271 -5.58 6.84 3.18
N MET A 272 -5.44 5.55 2.90
CA MET A 272 -6.36 4.83 2.02
C MET A 272 -7.73 4.65 2.67
N TYR A 273 -7.81 4.37 3.97
CA TYR A 273 -9.07 4.27 4.70
C TYR A 273 -9.79 5.62 4.72
N ALA A 274 -9.07 6.73 4.95
CA ALA A 274 -9.62 8.08 4.83
C ALA A 274 -10.25 8.34 3.44
N VAL A 275 -9.47 8.12 2.37
CA VAL A 275 -9.92 8.31 0.99
C VAL A 275 -11.10 7.39 0.65
N SER A 276 -11.09 6.15 1.13
CA SER A 276 -12.20 5.21 0.92
C SER A 276 -13.50 5.70 1.56
N GLY A 277 -13.44 6.26 2.78
CA GLY A 277 -14.61 6.83 3.44
C GLY A 277 -15.11 8.10 2.77
N ILE A 278 -14.21 8.93 2.23
CA ILE A 278 -14.59 10.12 1.47
C ILE A 278 -15.32 9.72 0.17
N PHE A 279 -14.74 8.82 -0.63
CA PHE A 279 -15.37 8.34 -1.87
C PHE A 279 -16.72 7.67 -1.61
N LEU A 280 -16.74 6.67 -0.73
CA LEU A 280 -17.96 5.92 -0.43
C LEU A 280 -19.05 6.82 0.17
N GLY A 281 -18.66 7.74 1.05
CA GLY A 281 -19.58 8.70 1.66
C GLY A 281 -20.21 9.67 0.64
N GLN A 282 -19.46 10.05 -0.40
CA GLN A 282 -19.95 10.89 -1.49
C GLN A 282 -20.83 10.11 -2.47
N ALA A 283 -20.38 8.93 -2.91
CA ALA A 283 -21.07 8.08 -3.87
C ALA A 283 -22.44 7.60 -3.35
N ASP A 284 -22.47 7.04 -2.13
CA ASP A 284 -23.69 6.45 -1.55
C ASP A 284 -24.48 7.44 -0.69
N ARG A 285 -24.07 8.73 -0.66
CA ARG A 285 -24.67 9.79 0.19
C ARG A 285 -24.75 9.39 1.67
N LEU A 286 -23.67 8.83 2.19
CA LEU A 286 -23.54 8.40 3.59
C LEU A 286 -22.76 9.46 4.40
N PRO A 287 -23.44 10.46 5.02
CA PRO A 287 -22.76 11.60 5.66
C PRO A 287 -21.86 11.20 6.83
N ILE A 288 -22.21 10.12 7.54
CA ILE A 288 -21.40 9.59 8.66
C ILE A 288 -20.08 9.01 8.13
N VAL A 289 -20.13 8.24 7.04
CA VAL A 289 -18.95 7.62 6.42
C VAL A 289 -18.02 8.70 5.88
N LEU A 290 -18.58 9.74 5.24
CA LEU A 290 -17.84 10.90 4.78
C LEU A 290 -17.16 11.64 5.94
N ALA A 291 -17.87 11.89 7.05
CA ALA A 291 -17.32 12.56 8.22
C ALA A 291 -16.17 11.76 8.86
N ILE A 292 -16.30 10.42 8.92
CA ILE A 292 -15.23 9.54 9.39
C ILE A 292 -14.01 9.64 8.46
N GLY A 293 -14.20 9.57 7.14
CA GLY A 293 -13.12 9.69 6.17
C GLY A 293 -12.37 11.02 6.27
N ARG A 294 -13.10 12.13 6.45
CA ARG A 294 -12.52 13.47 6.67
C ARG A 294 -11.71 13.58 7.95
N ALA A 295 -12.23 13.05 9.06
CA ALA A 295 -11.51 13.03 10.33
C ALA A 295 -10.24 12.19 10.20
N GLU A 296 -10.35 11.00 9.61
CA GLU A 296 -9.23 10.10 9.38
C GLU A 296 -8.15 10.73 8.48
N LEU A 297 -8.52 11.52 7.48
CA LEU A 297 -7.55 12.19 6.60
C LEU A 297 -6.58 13.07 7.41
N TRP A 298 -7.09 13.80 8.40
CA TRP A 298 -6.26 14.61 9.29
C TRP A 298 -5.38 13.75 10.21
N PHE A 299 -5.90 12.65 10.74
CA PHE A 299 -5.10 11.68 11.51
C PHE A 299 -3.99 11.07 10.66
N ALA A 300 -4.29 10.62 9.44
CA ALA A 300 -3.32 10.08 8.49
C ALA A 300 -2.25 11.11 8.13
N THR A 301 -2.64 12.38 7.94
CA THR A 301 -1.71 13.49 7.66
C THR A 301 -0.78 13.76 8.86
N ALA A 302 -1.30 13.79 10.08
CA ALA A 302 -0.49 13.94 11.29
C ALA A 302 0.48 12.77 11.48
N ALA A 303 0.00 11.52 11.30
CA ALA A 303 0.82 10.32 11.36
C ALA A 303 1.91 10.30 10.28
N PHE A 304 1.59 10.79 9.07
CA PHE A 304 2.54 10.98 7.99
C PHE A 304 3.65 11.95 8.39
N LEU A 305 3.31 13.13 8.92
CA LEU A 305 4.28 14.13 9.34
C LEU A 305 5.20 13.62 10.46
N ALA A 306 4.65 12.91 11.44
CA ALA A 306 5.43 12.29 12.51
C ALA A 306 6.42 11.24 11.95
N THR A 307 5.95 10.36 11.06
CA THR A 307 6.78 9.31 10.44
C THR A 307 7.85 9.91 9.52
N PHE A 308 7.49 10.93 8.75
CA PHE A 308 8.41 11.66 7.88
C PHE A 308 9.50 12.37 8.71
N SER A 309 9.13 13.01 9.81
CA SER A 309 10.08 13.66 10.73
C SER A 309 11.02 12.63 11.35
N GLY A 310 10.50 11.48 11.77
CA GLY A 310 11.31 10.35 12.25
C GLY A 310 12.30 9.84 11.21
N MET A 311 11.86 9.71 9.96
CA MET A 311 12.72 9.34 8.83
C MET A 311 13.82 10.38 8.58
N ALA A 312 13.46 11.66 8.51
CA ALA A 312 14.40 12.74 8.24
C ALA A 312 15.47 12.83 9.35
N HIS A 313 15.05 12.72 10.62
CA HIS A 313 15.96 12.67 11.76
C HIS A 313 16.87 11.43 11.72
N HIS A 314 16.34 10.26 11.38
CA HIS A 314 17.15 9.04 11.21
C HIS A 314 18.20 9.20 10.08
N LEU A 315 17.79 9.71 8.93
CA LEU A 315 18.69 9.96 7.79
C LEU A 315 19.76 11.00 8.14
N TRP A 316 19.39 12.10 8.80
CA TRP A 316 20.33 13.12 9.28
C TRP A 316 21.39 12.51 10.21
N ARG A 317 20.96 11.72 11.20
CA ARG A 317 21.89 11.08 12.15
C ARG A 317 22.79 10.03 11.51
N THR A 318 22.34 9.38 10.44
CA THR A 318 23.08 8.29 9.80
C THR A 318 24.06 8.80 8.73
N LEU A 319 23.65 9.81 7.97
CA LEU A 319 24.38 10.27 6.78
C LEU A 319 25.15 11.58 7.01
N VAL A 320 24.71 12.43 7.95
CA VAL A 320 25.22 13.80 8.11
C VAL A 320 25.91 14.01 9.46
N ALA A 321 25.39 13.44 10.55
CA ALA A 321 26.00 13.59 11.86
C ALA A 321 27.40 12.94 11.89
N PRO A 322 28.44 13.62 12.40
CA PRO A 322 29.78 13.05 12.48
C PRO A 322 29.74 11.75 13.29
N HIS A 323 30.30 10.68 12.73
CA HIS A 323 30.62 9.47 13.51
C HIS A 323 31.50 9.90 14.68
N ARG A 324 30.94 9.97 15.88
CA ARG A 324 31.75 9.96 17.10
C ARG A 324 32.35 8.56 17.17
N GLY A 325 33.54 8.40 16.57
CA GLY A 325 34.34 7.19 16.75
C GLY A 325 34.49 6.92 18.25
N PRO A 326 34.56 5.64 18.68
CA PRO A 326 34.81 5.33 20.08
C PRO A 326 36.05 6.09 20.52
N ALA A 327 35.91 6.92 21.56
CA ALA A 327 37.03 7.61 22.17
C ALA A 327 38.10 6.56 22.42
N ALA A 328 39.26 6.71 21.76
CA ALA A 328 40.41 5.89 22.00
C ALA A 328 40.64 5.94 23.51
N SER A 329 40.43 4.80 24.18
CA SER A 329 40.91 4.57 25.51
C SER A 329 42.40 4.87 25.45
N ALA A 330 42.78 6.04 25.97
CA ALA A 330 44.17 6.37 26.20
C ALA A 330 44.71 5.30 27.15
N SER A 331 45.40 4.32 26.57
CA SER A 331 46.36 3.48 27.26
C SER A 331 47.46 4.41 27.77
N LEU A 332 47.27 4.97 28.96
CA LEU A 332 48.39 5.32 29.81
C LEU A 332 48.89 4.02 30.42
N GLY A 333 49.75 3.35 29.67
CA GLY A 333 50.68 2.38 30.23
C GLY A 333 51.92 3.09 30.72
N GLU A 334 52.43 2.54 31.83
CA GLU A 334 53.82 2.56 32.29
C GLU A 334 54.31 3.76 33.10
N GLY A 335 54.66 3.46 34.36
CA GLY A 335 55.23 4.34 35.38
C GLY A 335 54.90 3.83 36.78
#